data_AF-H6R331-F1
#
_entry.id   AF-H6R331-F1
#
_cell.length_a   1.000
_cell.length_b   1.000
_cell.length_c   1.000
_cell.angle_alpha   90.00
_cell.angle_beta   90.00
_cell.angle_gamma   90.00
#
_symmetry.space_group_name_H-M   'P 1'
#
loop_
_entity.id
_entity.type
_entity.pdbx_description
1 polymer ?
#
loop_
_entity_poly.entity_id
_entity_poly.type
_entity_poly.pdbx_seq_one_letter_code
_entity_poly.pdbx_strand_id
1 'polypeptide(L)'
;MADNEFGYTRWGMDWVRLAEPLRQTRPDPLLPRARSLARNHGVQATVTGRIIRAHIHRGGQASVTHVEVAPMPRPTIDAIAAIVGTDPVTLTDEMHRAVVAADITPAPPLVAVDCSCSARSDRCVHVLAVLYDMARRVDESPRLALDIQGYFTGADVPAGAQTAAEPARWIPINTLDPVGWFAVPS
;
A
#
# COMPACT_ATOMS: atom_id res chain seq x y z
N MET A 1 -20.35 -16.38 13.42
CA MET A 1 -19.92 -15.34 12.46
C MET A 1 -18.75 -15.94 11.71
N ALA A 2 -18.73 -15.91 10.38
CA ALA A 2 -17.52 -16.33 9.67
C ALA A 2 -16.37 -15.46 10.18
N ASP A 3 -15.31 -16.06 10.72
CA ASP A 3 -14.11 -15.32 11.06
C ASP A 3 -13.61 -14.65 9.78
N ASN A 4 -13.71 -13.32 9.73
CA ASN A 4 -13.11 -12.56 8.66
C ASN A 4 -11.61 -12.66 8.86
N GLU A 5 -11.01 -13.60 8.14
CA GLU A 5 -9.58 -13.88 8.19
C GLU A 5 -8.71 -12.66 7.81
N PHE A 6 -9.27 -11.76 7.00
CA PHE A 6 -8.67 -10.49 6.60
C PHE A 6 -9.70 -9.37 6.76
N GLY A 7 -9.21 -8.17 7.07
CA GLY A 7 -10.02 -6.98 7.28
C GLY A 7 -10.91 -7.07 8.50
N TYR A 8 -10.41 -7.62 9.61
CA TYR A 8 -11.16 -7.63 10.88
C TYR A 8 -11.08 -6.28 11.61
N THR A 9 -10.09 -5.44 11.26
CA THR A 9 -10.10 -3.99 11.58
C THR A 9 -10.63 -3.20 10.39
N ARG A 10 -11.14 -2.00 10.63
CA ARG A 10 -11.57 -1.10 9.55
C ARG A 10 -10.40 -0.66 8.66
N TRP A 11 -9.21 -0.52 9.26
CA TRP A 11 -7.98 -0.19 8.56
C TRP A 11 -7.53 -1.31 7.60
N GLY A 12 -7.57 -2.57 8.03
CA GLY A 12 -7.26 -3.71 7.16
C GLY A 12 -8.34 -3.97 6.11
N MET A 13 -9.61 -3.68 6.43
CA MET A 13 -10.72 -3.79 5.48
C MET A 13 -10.54 -2.88 4.26
N ASP A 14 -9.90 -1.72 4.42
CA ASP A 14 -9.58 -0.85 3.29
C ASP A 14 -8.64 -1.54 2.28
N TRP A 15 -7.69 -2.35 2.75
CA TRP A 15 -6.83 -3.16 1.88
C TRP A 15 -7.55 -4.34 1.24
N VAL A 16 -8.47 -4.98 1.98
CA VAL A 16 -9.36 -6.01 1.39
C VAL A 16 -10.17 -5.42 0.24
N ARG A 17 -10.66 -4.19 0.38
CA ARG A 17 -11.42 -3.49 -0.67
C ARG A 17 -10.58 -3.11 -1.90
N LEU A 18 -9.25 -3.03 -1.78
CA LEU A 18 -8.37 -2.92 -2.95
C LEU A 18 -8.36 -4.23 -3.76
N ALA A 19 -8.39 -5.39 -3.08
CA ALA A 19 -8.47 -6.70 -3.74
C ALA A 19 -9.89 -7.03 -4.24
N GLU A 20 -10.90 -6.64 -3.47
CA GLU A 20 -12.32 -6.92 -3.68
C GLU A 20 -13.15 -5.61 -3.80
N PRO A 21 -13.06 -4.87 -4.93
CA PRO A 21 -13.80 -3.63 -5.11
C PRO A 21 -15.33 -3.85 -5.07
N LEU A 22 -16.04 -2.97 -4.36
CA LEU A 22 -17.49 -3.07 -4.14
C LEU A 22 -18.34 -3.02 -5.41
N ARG A 23 -17.81 -2.49 -6.52
CA ARG A 23 -18.53 -2.36 -7.81
C ARG A 23 -18.37 -3.59 -8.72
N GLN A 24 -17.78 -4.67 -8.22
CA GLN A 24 -17.53 -5.86 -9.02
C GLN A 24 -18.82 -6.63 -9.30
N THR A 25 -19.19 -6.75 -10.57
CA THR A 25 -20.47 -7.33 -11.01
C THR A 25 -20.46 -8.85 -11.14
N ARG A 26 -19.29 -9.49 -11.10
CA ARG A 26 -19.10 -10.94 -11.17
C ARG A 26 -18.02 -11.40 -10.20
N PRO A 27 -18.17 -12.57 -9.54
CA PRO A 27 -17.12 -13.12 -8.68
C PRO A 27 -15.79 -13.25 -9.44
N ASP A 28 -14.71 -12.75 -8.85
CA ASP A 28 -13.37 -12.91 -9.42
C ASP A 28 -12.82 -14.30 -9.03
N PRO A 29 -12.57 -15.20 -10.00
CA PRO A 29 -12.14 -16.57 -9.74
C PRO A 29 -10.73 -16.66 -9.14
N LEU A 30 -9.94 -15.57 -9.16
CA LEU A 30 -8.59 -15.54 -8.59
C LEU A 30 -8.61 -15.33 -7.06
N LEU A 31 -9.68 -14.76 -6.50
CA LEU A 31 -9.73 -14.37 -5.08
C LEU A 31 -9.55 -15.54 -4.11
N PRO A 32 -10.24 -16.71 -4.26
CA PRO A 32 -10.04 -17.83 -3.34
C PRO A 32 -8.57 -18.29 -3.28
N ARG A 33 -7.89 -18.24 -4.43
CA ARG A 33 -6.49 -18.64 -4.53
C ARG A 33 -5.55 -17.57 -3.98
N ALA A 34 -5.82 -16.29 -4.21
CA ALA A 34 -5.08 -15.18 -3.64
C ALA A 34 -5.14 -15.21 -2.10
N ARG A 35 -6.34 -15.38 -1.53
CA ARG A 35 -6.55 -15.57 -0.09
C ARG A 35 -5.75 -16.75 0.46
N SER A 36 -5.81 -17.90 -0.23
CA SER A 36 -5.03 -19.07 0.18
C SER A 36 -3.52 -18.83 0.18
N LEU A 37 -2.99 -18.07 -0.79
CA LEU A 37 -1.56 -17.73 -0.80
C LEU A 37 -1.17 -16.84 0.38
N ALA A 38 -1.96 -15.80 0.66
CA ALA A 38 -1.72 -14.91 1.81
C ALA A 38 -1.83 -15.68 3.14
N ARG A 39 -2.89 -16.49 3.29
CA ARG A 39 -3.15 -17.32 4.48
C ARG A 39 -2.00 -18.24 4.84
N ASN A 40 -1.46 -18.94 3.84
CA ASN A 40 -0.43 -19.96 4.06
C ASN A 40 1.00 -19.38 4.05
N HIS A 41 1.15 -18.08 4.32
CA HIS A 41 2.45 -17.39 4.28
C HIS A 41 3.22 -17.56 2.97
N GLY A 42 2.51 -17.73 1.86
CA GLY A 42 3.09 -17.83 0.52
C GLY A 42 3.62 -16.50 -0.02
N VAL A 43 3.40 -15.41 0.72
CA VAL A 43 3.81 -14.04 0.38
C VAL A 43 4.93 -13.60 1.33
N GLN A 44 6.13 -13.41 0.79
CA GLN A 44 7.25 -12.84 1.53
C GLN A 44 7.43 -11.39 1.09
N ALA A 45 6.69 -10.47 1.73
CA ALA A 45 6.73 -9.05 1.41
C ALA A 45 7.60 -8.23 2.38
N THR A 46 8.34 -7.28 1.82
CA THR A 46 9.04 -6.22 2.54
C THR A 46 8.42 -4.89 2.15
N VAL A 47 8.18 -4.03 3.15
CA VAL A 47 7.70 -2.66 2.95
C VAL A 47 8.90 -1.72 3.14
N THR A 48 9.13 -0.82 2.19
CA THR A 48 10.20 0.19 2.27
C THR A 48 9.66 1.51 1.77
N GLY A 49 9.45 2.45 2.69
CA GLY A 49 8.68 3.66 2.43
C GLY A 49 7.30 3.29 1.89
N ARG A 50 6.98 3.79 0.69
CA ARG A 50 5.68 3.58 0.02
C ARG A 50 5.62 2.33 -0.87
N ILE A 51 6.65 1.49 -0.85
CA ILE A 51 6.78 0.37 -1.78
C ILE A 51 6.70 -0.96 -1.05
N ILE A 52 5.85 -1.83 -1.57
CA ILE A 52 5.73 -3.22 -1.17
C ILE A 52 6.41 -4.06 -2.26
N ARG A 53 7.44 -4.80 -1.88
CA ARG A 53 8.10 -5.77 -2.74
C ARG A 53 7.89 -7.16 -2.16
N ALA A 54 7.26 -8.04 -2.92
CA ALA A 54 6.91 -9.38 -2.47
C ALA A 54 7.48 -10.46 -3.37
N HIS A 55 8.07 -11.48 -2.75
CA HIS A 55 8.43 -12.75 -3.39
C HIS A 55 7.34 -13.76 -3.11
N ILE A 56 6.84 -14.40 -4.18
CA ILE A 56 5.80 -15.41 -4.07
C ILE A 56 6.26 -16.67 -4.80
N HIS A 57 6.35 -17.76 -4.03
CA HIS A 57 6.76 -19.06 -4.55
C HIS A 57 5.54 -19.96 -4.71
N ARG A 58 5.35 -20.50 -5.93
CA ARG A 58 4.29 -21.45 -6.23
C ARG A 58 4.76 -22.51 -7.21
N GLY A 59 4.71 -23.78 -6.80
CA GLY A 59 4.88 -24.93 -7.71
C GLY A 59 6.14 -24.84 -8.57
N GLY A 60 7.27 -24.47 -7.96
CA GLY A 60 8.56 -24.30 -8.64
C GLY A 60 8.75 -22.98 -9.38
N GLN A 61 7.74 -22.11 -9.43
CA GLN A 61 7.84 -20.76 -10.01
C GLN A 61 7.96 -19.71 -8.91
N ALA A 62 8.85 -18.74 -9.09
CA ALA A 62 8.97 -17.56 -8.26
C ALA A 62 8.47 -16.34 -9.04
N SER A 63 7.65 -15.51 -8.41
CA SER A 63 7.23 -14.23 -8.97
C SER A 63 7.55 -13.11 -8.00
N VAL A 64 8.01 -11.99 -8.54
CA VAL A 64 8.25 -10.76 -7.79
C VAL A 64 7.12 -9.80 -8.12
N THR A 65 6.47 -9.30 -7.09
CA THR A 65 5.40 -8.31 -7.20
C THR A 65 5.85 -7.00 -6.56
N HIS A 66 5.63 -5.91 -7.25
CA HIS A 66 5.86 -4.55 -6.76
C HIS A 66 4.53 -3.80 -6.73
N VAL A 67 4.19 -3.24 -5.58
CA VAL A 67 3.05 -2.34 -5.41
C VAL A 67 3.56 -1.06 -4.77
N GLU A 68 3.22 0.08 -5.35
CA GLU A 68 3.55 1.40 -4.81
C GLU A 68 2.27 2.16 -4.48
N VAL A 69 2.23 2.74 -3.28
CA VAL A 69 1.11 3.58 -2.83
C VAL A 69 1.44 5.06 -3.03
N ALA A 70 0.39 5.87 -3.27
CA ALA A 70 0.55 7.32 -3.33
C ALA A 70 1.02 7.88 -1.97
N PRO A 71 1.87 8.92 -1.96
CA PRO A 71 2.12 9.67 -0.74
C PRO A 71 0.85 10.41 -0.32
N MET A 72 0.64 10.51 1.00
CA MET A 72 -0.45 11.29 1.55
C MET A 72 -0.17 12.80 1.38
N PRO A 73 -1.09 13.58 0.79
CA PRO A 73 -0.92 15.03 0.69
C PRO A 73 -0.85 15.67 2.08
N ARG A 74 -0.02 16.71 2.23
CA ARG A 74 0.14 17.41 3.52
C ARG A 74 -1.18 17.89 4.13
N PRO A 75 -2.13 18.49 3.39
CA PRO A 75 -3.43 18.88 3.94
C PRO A 75 -4.21 17.69 4.51
N THR A 76 -4.08 16.51 3.89
CA THR A 76 -4.70 15.27 4.36
C THR A 76 -4.04 14.77 5.64
N ILE A 77 -2.70 14.85 5.74
CA ILE A 77 -1.96 14.52 6.97
C ILE A 77 -2.43 15.41 8.12
N ASP A 78 -2.46 16.74 7.92
CA ASP A 78 -2.86 17.69 8.96
C ASP A 78 -4.32 17.46 9.40
N ALA A 79 -5.22 17.15 8.45
CA ALA A 79 -6.62 16.85 8.74
C ALA A 79 -6.80 15.53 9.52
N ILE A 80 -6.06 14.48 9.17
CA ILE A 80 -6.06 13.22 9.94
C ILE A 80 -5.46 13.43 11.33
N ALA A 81 -4.36 14.20 11.45
CA ALA A 81 -3.72 14.50 12.72
C ALA A 81 -4.63 15.24 13.70
N ALA A 82 -5.53 16.09 13.20
CA ALA A 82 -6.56 16.73 14.02
C ALA A 82 -7.57 15.74 14.64
N ILE A 83 -7.73 14.54 14.05
CA ILE A 83 -8.68 13.52 14.48
C ILE A 83 -7.99 12.46 15.35
N VAL A 84 -6.82 11.96 14.91
CA VAL A 84 -6.16 10.81 15.54
C VAL A 84 -4.90 11.18 16.32
N GLY A 85 -4.45 12.44 16.24
CA GLY A 85 -3.15 12.90 16.76
C GLY A 85 -2.00 12.69 15.77
N THR A 86 -0.89 13.40 15.98
CA THR A 86 0.31 13.29 15.10
C THR A 86 1.04 11.96 15.27
N ASP A 87 1.06 11.41 16.50
CA ASP A 87 1.70 10.13 16.80
C ASP A 87 0.86 9.28 17.79
N PRO A 88 -0.31 8.78 17.39
CA PRO A 88 -1.10 7.88 18.23
C PRO A 88 -0.36 6.57 18.48
N VAL A 89 -0.39 6.14 19.74
CA VAL A 89 0.11 4.81 20.17
C VAL A 89 -0.68 3.69 19.48
N THR A 90 -1.99 3.87 19.29
CA THR A 90 -2.87 2.89 18.63
C THR A 90 -3.88 3.61 17.74
N LEU A 91 -4.12 3.09 16.53
CA LEU A 91 -5.24 3.52 15.68
C LEU A 91 -6.42 2.57 15.87
N THR A 92 -7.56 3.11 16.30
CA THR A 92 -8.78 2.35 16.56
C THR A 92 -9.75 2.41 15.38
N ASP A 93 -10.76 1.53 15.39
CA ASP A 93 -11.85 1.57 14.40
C ASP A 93 -12.76 2.80 14.56
N GLU A 94 -12.84 3.40 15.76
CA GLU A 94 -13.55 4.68 15.96
C GLU A 94 -12.79 5.83 15.27
N MET A 95 -11.47 5.85 15.42
CA MET A 95 -10.62 6.81 14.71
C MET A 95 -10.76 6.67 13.19
N HIS A 96 -10.78 5.45 12.66
CA HIS A 96 -11.05 5.21 11.24
C HIS A 96 -12.39 5.80 10.82
N ARG A 97 -13.46 5.51 11.57
CA ARG A 97 -14.80 6.04 11.30
C ARG A 97 -14.84 7.56 11.34
N ALA A 98 -14.15 8.18 12.29
CA ALA A 98 -14.07 9.64 12.39
C ALA A 98 -13.35 10.26 11.19
N VAL A 99 -12.27 9.63 10.70
CA VAL A 99 -11.58 10.07 9.47
C VAL A 99 -12.49 9.95 8.25
N VAL A 100 -13.18 8.82 8.08
CA VAL A 100 -14.14 8.64 6.98
C VAL A 100 -15.32 9.61 7.09
N ALA A 101 -15.82 9.90 8.29
CA ALA A 101 -16.89 10.87 8.52
C ALA A 101 -16.47 12.31 8.19
N ALA A 102 -15.16 12.60 8.19
CA ALA A 102 -14.59 13.87 7.72
C ALA A 102 -14.36 13.91 6.19
N ASP A 103 -14.91 12.95 5.44
CA ASP A 103 -14.77 12.80 3.98
C ASP A 103 -13.32 12.55 3.52
N ILE A 104 -12.50 12.00 4.41
CA ILE A 104 -11.12 11.61 4.12
C ILE A 104 -11.10 10.09 3.88
N THR A 105 -10.48 9.67 2.77
CA THR A 105 -10.27 8.24 2.49
C THR A 105 -8.93 7.80 3.07
N PRO A 106 -8.90 6.94 4.12
CA PRO A 106 -7.65 6.45 4.70
C PRO A 106 -6.97 5.40 3.82
N ALA A 107 -7.74 4.72 2.97
CA ALA A 107 -7.25 3.68 2.06
C ALA A 107 -6.20 4.25 1.08
N PRO A 108 -5.04 3.57 0.91
CA PRO A 108 -4.00 4.06 0.01
C PRO A 108 -4.41 3.93 -1.47
N PRO A 109 -4.23 4.98 -2.29
CA PRO A 109 -4.27 4.84 -3.73
C PRO A 109 -3.03 4.06 -4.21
N LEU A 110 -3.22 3.10 -5.11
CA LEU A 110 -2.10 2.42 -5.78
C LEU A 110 -1.67 3.23 -7.00
N VAL A 111 -0.40 3.62 -7.08
CA VAL A 111 0.14 4.44 -8.19
C VAL A 111 0.98 3.64 -9.18
N ALA A 112 1.53 2.51 -8.75
CA ALA A 112 2.20 1.56 -9.65
C ALA A 112 2.00 0.13 -9.15
N VAL A 113 1.75 -0.78 -10.09
CA VAL A 113 1.64 -2.21 -9.84
C VAL A 113 2.38 -2.95 -10.95
N ASP A 114 3.30 -3.82 -10.57
CA ASP A 114 4.02 -4.68 -11.49
C ASP A 114 4.17 -6.09 -10.91
N CYS A 115 4.12 -7.11 -11.76
CA CYS A 115 4.35 -8.48 -11.37
C CYS A 115 5.07 -9.24 -12.47
N SER A 116 6.16 -9.93 -12.11
CA SER A 116 6.98 -10.70 -13.06
C SER A 116 6.32 -11.99 -13.57
N CYS A 117 5.07 -12.26 -13.22
CA CYS A 117 4.37 -13.48 -13.64
C CYS A 117 3.88 -13.39 -15.09
N SER A 118 3.62 -14.56 -15.68
CA SER A 118 3.20 -14.65 -17.08
C SER A 118 1.86 -14.00 -17.39
N ALA A 119 1.01 -13.73 -16.38
CA ALA A 119 -0.26 -13.06 -16.58
C ALA A 119 -0.12 -11.60 -17.01
N ARG A 120 1.00 -10.93 -16.64
CA ARG A 120 1.33 -9.54 -17.01
C ARG A 120 0.14 -8.57 -16.87
N SER A 121 -0.59 -8.69 -15.76
CA SER A 121 -1.72 -7.83 -15.41
C SER A 121 -1.54 -7.29 -14.00
N ASP A 122 -1.97 -6.04 -13.83
CA ASP A 122 -2.14 -5.31 -12.57
C ASP A 122 -3.06 -6.02 -11.57
N ARG A 123 -3.85 -7.01 -12.01
CA ARG A 123 -4.80 -7.76 -11.19
C ARG A 123 -4.59 -9.27 -11.27
N CYS A 124 -3.34 -9.72 -11.32
CA CYS A 124 -3.03 -11.14 -11.23
C CYS A 124 -3.16 -11.68 -9.79
N VAL A 125 -3.19 -13.00 -9.64
CA VAL A 125 -3.31 -13.67 -8.33
C VAL A 125 -2.23 -13.26 -7.32
N HIS A 126 -1.05 -12.89 -7.80
CA HIS A 126 0.08 -12.46 -6.98
C HIS A 126 -0.16 -11.07 -6.39
N VAL A 127 -0.61 -10.10 -7.20
CA VAL A 127 -0.98 -8.76 -6.70
C VAL A 127 -2.09 -8.88 -5.67
N LEU A 128 -3.15 -9.64 -5.97
CA LEU A 128 -4.24 -9.85 -5.03
C LEU A 128 -3.75 -10.49 -3.72
N ALA A 129 -2.84 -11.46 -3.79
CA ALA A 129 -2.24 -12.08 -2.60
C ALA A 129 -1.42 -11.08 -1.77
N VAL A 130 -0.69 -10.16 -2.42
CA VAL A 130 0.01 -9.06 -1.71
C VAL A 130 -0.98 -8.14 -1.01
N LEU A 131 -2.12 -7.80 -1.62
CA LEU A 131 -3.14 -6.96 -0.99
C LEU A 131 -3.74 -7.63 0.25
N TYR A 132 -3.99 -8.95 0.22
CA TYR A 132 -4.43 -9.68 1.42
C TYR A 132 -3.33 -9.80 2.49
N ASP A 133 -2.07 -10.02 2.10
CA ASP A 133 -0.95 -10.03 3.07
C ASP A 133 -0.82 -8.66 3.75
N MET A 134 -0.99 -7.57 3.00
CA MET A 134 -1.03 -6.21 3.56
C MET A 134 -2.24 -6.00 4.47
N ALA A 135 -3.44 -6.47 4.08
CA ALA A 135 -4.62 -6.42 4.94
C ALA A 135 -4.35 -7.08 6.30
N ARG A 136 -3.77 -8.29 6.31
CA ARG A 136 -3.39 -8.98 7.55
C ARG A 136 -2.39 -8.18 8.39
N ARG A 137 -1.32 -7.66 7.77
CA ARG A 137 -0.30 -6.86 8.49
C ARG A 137 -0.89 -5.58 9.07
N VAL A 138 -1.84 -4.97 8.37
CA VAL A 138 -2.55 -3.78 8.85
C VAL A 138 -3.55 -4.13 9.94
N ASP A 139 -4.21 -5.28 9.87
CA ASP A 139 -5.06 -5.73 10.96
C ASP A 139 -4.25 -6.04 12.24
N GLU A 140 -3.02 -6.54 12.10
CA GLU A 140 -2.06 -6.75 13.19
C GLU A 140 -1.49 -5.42 13.71
N SER A 141 -1.24 -4.46 12.81
CA SER A 141 -0.72 -3.14 13.11
C SER A 141 -1.40 -2.06 12.27
N PRO A 142 -2.53 -1.48 12.74
CA PRO A 142 -3.28 -0.46 12.01
C PRO A 142 -2.45 0.77 11.62
N ARG A 143 -1.41 1.07 12.41
CA ARG A 143 -0.43 2.12 12.14
C ARG A 143 0.17 2.02 10.74
N LEU A 144 0.41 0.80 10.24
CA LEU A 144 0.97 0.54 8.91
C LEU A 144 0.12 1.15 7.78
N ALA A 145 -1.20 1.28 7.95
CA ALA A 145 -2.07 1.85 6.92
C ALA A 145 -1.74 3.33 6.63
N LEU A 146 -1.34 4.10 7.65
CA LEU A 146 -0.94 5.50 7.52
C LEU A 146 0.56 5.62 7.23
N ASP A 147 1.38 4.79 7.88
CA ASP A 147 2.84 4.84 7.76
C ASP A 147 3.32 4.61 6.32
N ILE A 148 2.75 3.61 5.63
CA ILE A 148 3.10 3.30 4.24
C ILE A 148 2.76 4.45 3.27
N GLN A 149 1.87 5.38 3.66
CA GLN A 149 1.54 6.58 2.88
C GLN A 149 2.39 7.80 3.28
N GLY A 150 3.32 7.64 4.22
CA GLY A 150 4.21 8.70 4.70
C GLY A 150 3.60 9.61 5.77
N TYR A 151 2.52 9.19 6.43
CA TYR A 151 1.82 10.02 7.41
C TYR A 151 2.73 10.46 8.57
N PHE A 152 3.45 9.55 9.23
CA PHE A 152 4.25 9.88 10.42
C PHE A 152 5.47 10.73 10.08
N THR A 153 6.17 10.41 8.98
CA THR A 153 7.27 11.25 8.47
C THR A 153 6.79 12.65 8.10
N GLY A 154 5.59 12.79 7.54
CA GLY A 154 5.00 14.08 7.20
C GLY A 154 4.46 14.84 8.42
N ALA A 155 3.91 14.15 9.42
CA ALA A 155 3.34 14.75 10.63
C ALA A 155 4.42 15.39 11.53
N ASP A 156 5.65 14.85 11.52
CA ASP A 156 6.79 15.39 12.27
C ASP A 156 7.30 16.74 11.71
N VAL A 157 6.92 17.09 10.48
CA VAL A 157 7.32 18.35 9.85
C VAL A 157 6.38 19.48 10.30
N PRO A 158 6.86 20.66 10.72
CA PRO A 158 6.02 21.78 11.14
C PRO A 158 5.01 22.24 10.07
N ALA A 159 3.82 22.64 10.49
CA ALA A 159 2.79 23.18 9.60
C ALA A 159 3.33 24.41 8.84
N GLY A 160 3.20 24.39 7.50
CA GLY A 160 3.67 25.46 6.61
C GLY A 160 5.06 25.24 5.99
N ALA A 161 5.80 24.20 6.40
CA ALA A 161 7.00 23.81 5.68
C ALA A 161 6.63 23.14 4.34
N GLN A 162 7.19 23.64 3.25
CA GLN A 162 7.04 23.04 1.93
C GLN A 162 7.80 21.72 1.92
N THR A 163 7.09 20.59 1.83
CA THR A 163 7.73 19.31 1.55
C THR A 163 8.26 19.38 0.12
N ALA A 164 9.57 19.49 -0.04
CA ALA A 164 10.19 19.29 -1.34
C ALA A 164 9.73 17.92 -1.85
N ALA A 165 9.08 17.88 -3.00
CA ALA A 165 8.62 16.63 -3.59
C ALA A 165 9.84 15.68 -3.69
N GLU A 166 9.75 14.55 -3.00
CA GLU A 166 10.79 13.53 -3.06
C GLU A 166 10.97 13.17 -4.55
N PRO A 167 12.18 13.32 -5.11
CA PRO A 167 12.38 13.09 -6.53
C PRO A 167 11.94 11.67 -6.85
N ALA A 168 11.16 11.51 -7.92
CA ALA A 168 10.70 10.20 -8.35
C ALA A 168 11.91 9.27 -8.49
N ARG A 169 11.98 8.21 -7.66
CA ARG A 169 13.12 7.28 -7.66
C ARG A 169 13.32 6.60 -9.02
N TRP A 170 12.28 6.58 -9.84
CA TRP A 170 12.30 6.07 -11.21
C TRP A 170 12.30 7.23 -12.19
N ILE A 171 13.41 7.39 -12.89
CA ILE A 171 13.55 8.30 -14.02
C ILE A 171 13.27 7.48 -15.28
N PRO A 172 12.31 7.88 -16.14
CA PRO A 172 12.11 7.24 -17.44
C PRO A 172 13.44 7.18 -18.20
N ILE A 173 13.79 6.01 -18.75
CA ILE A 173 15.12 5.82 -19.38
C ILE A 173 15.38 6.83 -20.52
N ASN A 174 14.34 7.35 -21.15
CA ASN A 174 14.41 8.37 -22.22
C ASN A 174 14.62 9.81 -21.70
N THR A 175 14.60 10.03 -20.39
CA THR A 175 14.88 11.32 -19.75
C THR A 175 16.26 11.36 -19.09
N LEU A 176 16.97 10.23 -19.06
CA LEU A 176 18.39 10.19 -18.73
C LEU A 176 19.18 10.79 -19.91
N ASP A 177 19.91 11.87 -19.67
CA ASP A 177 20.91 12.36 -20.61
C ASP A 177 22.16 11.47 -20.52
N PRO A 178 22.47 10.66 -21.55
CA PRO A 178 23.63 9.78 -21.52
C PRO A 178 24.95 10.55 -21.47
N VAL A 179 24.99 11.80 -21.97
CA VAL A 179 26.23 12.60 -22.01
C VAL A 179 26.60 13.11 -20.63
N GLY A 180 25.62 13.62 -19.87
CA GLY A 180 25.82 14.07 -18.49
C GLY A 180 26.07 12.94 -17.47
N TRP A 181 25.57 11.73 -17.73
CA TRP A 181 25.62 10.63 -16.76
C TRP A 181 26.98 9.91 -16.68
N PHE A 182 27.74 9.90 -17.77
CA PHE A 182 29.07 9.25 -17.83
C PHE A 182 30.25 10.24 -17.76
N ALA A 183 29.98 11.54 -17.59
CA ALA A 183 31.03 12.53 -17.44
C ALA A 183 31.71 12.39 -16.06
N VAL A 184 33.02 12.13 -16.05
CA VAL A 184 33.85 12.13 -14.84
C VAL A 184 33.93 13.59 -14.33
N PRO A 185 33.70 13.86 -13.04
CA PRO A 185 33.86 15.22 -12.50
C PRO A 185 35.33 15.64 -12.71
N SER A 186 35.52 16.84 -13.27
CA SER A 186 36.85 17.44 -13.46
C SER A 186 37.47 17.88 -12.13
#